data_AF-A0A9D5KV24-F1
#
_entry.id   AF-A0A9D5KV24-F1
#
_cell.length_a   1.000
_cell.length_b   1.000
_cell.length_c   1.000
_cell.angle_alpha   90.00
_cell.angle_beta   90.00
_cell.angle_gamma   90.00
#
_symmetry.space_group_name_H-M   'P 1'
#
loop_
_entity.id
_entity.type
_entity.pdbx_description
1 polymer ?
#
loop_
_entity_poly.entity_id
_entity_poly.type
_entity_poly.pdbx_seq_one_letter_code
_entity_poly.pdbx_strand_id
1 'polypeptide(L)'
;MKNRVALTLAGLLIWGGAWAEKYHGTLLYDLQGPVAKVKINTSNPVVRLYDSASFLENGQGKNEVMTYDDEGYPIGYGINMRGKNYSLSVKYDDDKRPKQLNLTPPMKGGDSLAVKNLYEGDRVAETTYVVDGKTEIRCLYSDEKRDAHGNWTERRVSETVKDRDPSKSATRSYTETRKIEYFDAEH
;
A
#
# COMPACT_ATOMS: atom_id res chain seq x y z
N MET A 1 31.13 0.18 -55.63
CA MET A 1 31.33 -1.10 -54.92
C MET A 1 31.32 -0.76 -53.43
N LYS A 2 30.18 -0.82 -52.74
CA LYS A 2 29.64 -1.97 -51.99
C LYS A 2 30.69 -2.63 -51.06
N ASN A 3 30.58 -2.35 -49.76
CA ASN A 3 30.50 -3.30 -48.62
C ASN A 3 30.43 -2.48 -47.31
N ARG A 4 29.27 -2.24 -46.69
CA ARG A 4 28.41 -3.10 -45.83
C ARG A 4 28.99 -3.41 -44.43
N VAL A 5 28.28 -2.88 -43.42
CA VAL A 5 27.78 -3.55 -42.20
C VAL A 5 28.51 -3.33 -40.84
N ALA A 6 27.68 -2.86 -39.89
CA ALA A 6 27.63 -3.09 -38.44
C ALA A 6 28.61 -2.39 -37.47
N LEU A 7 28.05 -1.44 -36.71
CA LEU A 7 28.08 -1.39 -35.24
C LEU A 7 27.05 -0.34 -34.80
N THR A 8 25.76 -0.69 -34.81
CA THR A 8 24.99 -1.25 -33.68
C THR A 8 24.83 -0.25 -32.53
N LEU A 9 23.56 0.10 -32.29
CA LEU A 9 22.99 0.67 -31.08
C LEU A 9 23.83 0.39 -29.81
N ALA A 10 24.26 1.47 -29.17
CA ALA A 10 24.40 1.57 -27.72
C ALA A 10 23.87 2.98 -27.40
N GLY A 11 22.59 3.17 -27.16
CA GLY A 11 21.84 2.54 -26.07
C GLY A 11 21.28 3.69 -25.24
N LEU A 12 20.48 4.54 -25.88
CA LEU A 12 19.62 5.53 -25.24
C LEU A 12 18.54 4.78 -24.44
N LEU A 13 18.91 4.25 -23.29
CA LEU A 13 17.99 3.75 -22.25
C LEU A 13 18.59 4.07 -20.88
N ILE A 14 18.62 5.36 -20.53
CA ILE A 14 18.73 5.83 -19.13
C ILE A 14 17.35 6.30 -18.68
N TRP A 15 16.28 5.54 -18.95
CA TRP A 15 14.91 5.95 -18.58
C TRP A 15 14.08 4.77 -18.07
N GLY A 16 14.70 3.93 -17.21
CA GLY A 16 14.00 2.80 -16.57
C GLY A 16 14.16 2.71 -15.04
N GLY A 17 15.01 3.55 -14.42
CA GLY A 17 15.30 3.47 -12.98
C GLY A 17 14.76 4.61 -12.12
N ALA A 18 14.58 5.81 -12.69
CA ALA A 18 14.26 7.01 -11.90
C ALA A 18 12.76 7.21 -11.61
N TRP A 19 11.89 6.36 -12.17
CA TRP A 19 10.45 6.49 -11.96
C TRP A 19 9.98 5.77 -10.69
N ALA A 20 10.62 4.67 -10.28
CA ALA A 20 10.27 3.98 -9.05
C ALA A 20 10.59 4.82 -7.78
N GLU A 21 11.63 5.66 -7.84
CA GLU A 21 12.10 6.49 -6.71
C GLU A 21 11.19 7.68 -6.35
N LYS A 22 10.14 7.96 -7.15
CA LYS A 22 9.26 9.13 -6.89
C LYS A 22 7.93 8.75 -6.26
N TYR A 23 7.46 7.51 -6.37
CA TYR A 23 6.08 7.13 -5.97
C TYR A 23 5.98 6.54 -4.56
N HIS A 24 6.67 7.11 -3.58
CA HIS A 24 6.74 6.51 -2.25
C HIS A 24 5.43 6.60 -1.45
N GLY A 25 4.53 7.54 -1.79
CA GLY A 25 3.22 7.65 -1.14
C GLY A 25 2.28 6.49 -1.45
N THR A 26 2.40 5.87 -2.63
CA THR A 26 1.57 4.74 -3.03
C THR A 26 1.95 3.45 -2.26
N LEU A 27 3.15 3.39 -1.68
CA LEU A 27 3.65 2.22 -0.92
C LEU A 27 2.78 1.87 0.29
N LEU A 28 2.12 2.84 0.93
CA LEU A 28 1.18 2.57 2.04
C LEU A 28 0.00 1.69 1.61
N TYR A 29 -0.26 1.62 0.30
CA TYR A 29 -1.31 0.84 -0.30
C TYR A 29 -0.76 -0.37 -1.06
N ASP A 30 0.53 -0.72 -0.92
CA ASP A 30 1.15 -1.81 -1.68
C ASP A 30 0.93 -1.61 -3.19
N LEU A 31 1.34 -0.43 -3.67
CA LEU A 31 1.20 0.02 -5.05
C LEU A 31 2.51 0.60 -5.58
N GLN A 32 2.81 0.29 -6.83
CA GLN A 32 3.98 0.72 -7.59
C GLN A 32 3.58 1.58 -8.80
N GLY A 33 4.45 2.49 -9.20
CA GLY A 33 4.28 3.31 -10.40
C GLY A 33 3.37 4.53 -10.23
N PRO A 34 3.00 5.20 -11.35
CA PRO A 34 2.32 6.50 -11.36
C PRO A 34 0.82 6.36 -11.10
N VAL A 35 0.44 5.84 -9.93
CA VAL A 35 -0.97 5.66 -9.58
C VAL A 35 -1.62 7.01 -9.31
N ALA A 36 -2.69 7.34 -10.03
CA ALA A 36 -3.53 8.50 -9.75
C ALA A 36 -4.58 8.18 -8.68
N LYS A 37 -5.16 6.98 -8.73
CA LYS A 37 -6.22 6.57 -7.81
C LYS A 37 -6.27 5.06 -7.65
N VAL A 38 -6.63 4.62 -6.45
CA VAL A 38 -6.98 3.23 -6.17
C VAL A 38 -8.31 3.16 -5.46
N LYS A 39 -9.10 2.13 -5.78
CA LYS A 39 -10.25 1.69 -5.00
C LYS A 39 -10.14 0.20 -4.72
N ILE A 40 -10.13 -0.17 -3.46
CA ILE A 40 -10.08 -1.53 -2.95
C ILE A 40 -11.50 -1.98 -2.64
N ASN A 41 -11.87 -3.18 -3.09
CA ASN A 41 -13.09 -3.86 -2.67
C ASN A 41 -12.71 -5.07 -1.82
N THR A 42 -13.16 -5.09 -0.57
CA THR A 42 -12.79 -6.09 0.43
C THR A 42 -13.89 -6.30 1.45
N SER A 43 -13.93 -7.51 2.01
CA SER A 43 -14.78 -7.85 3.16
C SER A 43 -14.13 -7.52 4.50
N ASN A 44 -12.86 -7.11 4.55
CA ASN A 44 -12.17 -6.71 5.78
C ASN A 44 -12.69 -5.35 6.27
N PRO A 45 -13.33 -5.29 7.45
CA PRO A 45 -13.95 -4.05 7.95
C PRO A 45 -12.93 -2.93 8.25
N VAL A 46 -11.68 -3.27 8.59
CA VAL A 46 -10.61 -2.29 8.85
C VAL A 46 -10.20 -1.60 7.55
N VAL A 47 -9.99 -2.38 6.48
CA VAL A 47 -9.58 -1.85 5.18
C VAL A 47 -10.70 -1.07 4.51
N ARG A 48 -11.98 -1.46 4.72
CA ARG A 48 -13.15 -0.72 4.20
C ARG A 48 -13.22 0.73 4.67
N LEU A 49 -12.56 1.09 5.78
CA LEU A 49 -12.47 2.48 6.24
C LEU A 49 -11.53 3.33 5.38
N TYR A 50 -10.61 2.69 4.65
CA TYR A 50 -9.56 3.29 3.83
C TYR A 50 -9.56 2.68 2.42
N ASP A 51 -10.74 2.38 1.90
CA ASP A 51 -10.96 1.62 0.66
C ASP A 51 -10.60 2.39 -0.61
N SER A 52 -10.20 3.65 -0.50
CA SER A 52 -9.80 4.46 -1.64
C SER A 52 -8.75 5.48 -1.27
N ALA A 53 -7.88 5.77 -2.22
CA ALA A 53 -6.87 6.82 -2.13
C ALA A 53 -6.66 7.45 -3.51
N SER A 54 -6.26 8.71 -3.48
CA SER A 54 -5.84 9.45 -4.67
C SER A 54 -4.50 10.08 -4.39
N PHE A 55 -3.69 10.16 -5.43
CA PHE A 55 -2.33 10.65 -5.36
C PHE A 55 -2.16 11.81 -6.34
N LEU A 56 -1.06 12.53 -6.19
CA LEU A 56 -0.54 13.52 -7.10
C LEU A 56 0.46 12.85 -8.05
N GLU A 57 0.82 13.51 -9.15
CA GLU A 57 1.80 12.99 -10.12
C GLU A 57 3.19 12.72 -9.50
N ASN A 58 3.50 13.36 -8.37
CA ASN A 58 4.73 13.09 -7.60
C ASN A 58 4.58 11.91 -6.62
N GLY A 59 3.49 11.14 -6.69
CA GLY A 59 3.22 9.99 -5.84
C GLY A 59 2.79 10.28 -4.41
N GLN A 60 2.72 11.56 -4.01
CA GLN A 60 2.18 11.93 -2.70
C GLN A 60 0.66 11.79 -2.68
N GLY A 61 0.11 11.45 -1.52
CA GLY A 61 -1.33 11.38 -1.31
C GLY A 61 -1.92 12.77 -1.46
N LYS A 62 -3.06 12.89 -2.16
CA LYS A 62 -3.76 14.16 -2.37
C LYS A 62 -4.34 14.75 -1.06
N ASN A 63 -4.31 14.00 0.03
CA ASN A 63 -4.70 14.47 1.36
C ASN A 63 -3.56 15.32 1.96
N GLU A 64 -3.83 16.61 2.18
CA GLU A 64 -2.87 17.65 2.66
C GLU A 64 -2.27 17.41 4.06
N VAL A 65 -2.60 16.28 4.69
CA VAL A 65 -2.25 15.97 6.08
C VAL A 65 -1.08 15.01 6.19
N MET A 66 -0.71 14.32 5.10
CA MET A 66 0.42 13.39 5.07
C MET A 66 1.74 14.15 5.03
N THR A 67 2.64 13.79 5.95
CA THR A 67 4.01 14.27 6.03
C THR A 67 4.96 13.25 5.40
N TYR A 68 5.96 13.77 4.69
CA TYR A 68 6.96 13.01 3.96
C TYR A 68 8.36 13.41 4.45
N ASP A 69 9.31 12.48 4.41
CA ASP A 69 10.72 12.82 4.59
C ASP A 69 11.34 13.42 3.31
N ASP A 70 12.62 13.77 3.37
CA ASP A 70 13.36 14.37 2.26
C ASP A 70 13.52 13.41 1.05
N GLU A 71 13.39 12.11 1.28
CA GLU A 71 13.38 11.06 0.25
C GLU A 71 11.95 10.83 -0.30
N GLY A 72 10.94 11.54 0.22
CA GLY A 72 9.55 11.43 -0.21
C GLY A 72 8.80 10.25 0.40
N TYR A 73 9.34 9.53 1.38
CA TYR A 73 8.64 8.45 2.07
C TYR A 73 7.61 8.99 3.08
N PRO A 74 6.39 8.43 3.12
CA PRO A 74 5.42 8.74 4.16
C PRO A 74 5.95 8.45 5.56
N ILE A 75 6.17 9.49 6.37
CA ILE A 75 6.59 9.30 7.76
C ILE A 75 5.41 9.39 8.74
N GLY A 76 4.27 9.94 8.30
CA GLY A 76 3.08 10.03 9.12
C GLY A 76 2.06 11.04 8.64
N TYR A 77 1.03 11.29 9.44
CA TYR A 77 0.15 12.45 9.31
C TYR A 77 -0.33 12.88 10.69
N GLY A 78 -0.72 14.15 10.82
CA GLY A 78 -1.31 14.71 12.04
C GLY A 78 -2.55 15.53 11.70
N ILE A 79 -3.73 15.17 12.25
CA ILE A 79 -4.96 15.96 12.05
C ILE A 79 -5.61 16.22 13.39
N ASN A 80 -5.99 17.48 13.65
CA ASN A 80 -6.97 17.77 14.68
C ASN A 80 -8.36 17.80 14.03
N MET A 81 -9.21 16.80 14.31
CA MET A 81 -10.62 16.84 13.92
C MET A 81 -11.48 16.90 15.17
N ARG A 82 -12.26 17.97 15.32
CA ARG A 82 -13.22 18.15 16.41
C ARG A 82 -12.57 17.92 17.80
N GLY A 83 -11.35 18.41 18.01
CA GLY A 83 -10.63 18.29 19.29
C GLY A 83 -9.97 16.94 19.53
N LYS A 84 -9.99 16.01 18.56
CA LYS A 84 -9.22 14.75 18.61
C LYS A 84 -8.01 14.86 17.69
N ASN A 85 -6.84 14.55 18.23
CA ASN A 85 -5.58 14.50 17.48
C ASN A 85 -5.40 13.09 16.93
N TYR A 86 -5.36 12.95 15.61
CA TYR A 86 -5.10 11.72 14.87
C TYR A 86 -3.65 11.75 14.40
N SER A 87 -2.90 10.69 14.65
CA SER A 87 -1.52 10.54 14.21
C SER A 87 -1.31 9.18 13.56
N LEU A 88 -0.70 9.16 12.37
CA LEU A 88 -0.10 7.97 11.78
C LEU A 88 1.42 8.04 11.95
N SER A 89 2.05 6.93 12.31
CA SER A 89 3.50 6.74 12.19
C SER A 89 3.78 5.52 11.30
N VAL A 90 4.80 5.60 10.46
CA VAL A 90 5.21 4.51 9.56
C VAL A 90 6.64 4.08 9.88
N LYS A 91 6.87 2.77 9.92
CA LYS A 91 8.21 2.17 10.01
C LYS A 91 8.46 1.34 8.77
N TYR A 92 9.67 1.45 8.24
CA TYR A 92 10.12 0.75 7.06
C TYR A 92 11.06 -0.41 7.42
N ASP A 93 11.16 -1.41 6.55
CA ASP A 93 12.24 -2.40 6.60
C ASP A 93 13.48 -1.91 5.84
N ASP A 94 14.51 -2.76 5.78
CA ASP A 94 15.80 -2.42 5.14
C ASP A 94 15.66 -2.20 3.62
N ASP A 95 14.62 -2.77 3.00
CA ASP A 95 14.26 -2.57 1.59
C ASP A 95 13.33 -1.37 1.39
N LYS A 96 13.18 -0.51 2.41
CA LYS A 96 12.32 0.68 2.40
C LYS A 96 10.84 0.37 2.12
N ARG A 97 10.35 -0.79 2.55
CA ARG A 97 8.92 -1.18 2.45
C ARG A 97 8.20 -0.95 3.79
N PRO A 98 6.93 -0.51 3.80
CA PRO A 98 6.19 -0.30 5.04
C PRO A 98 6.04 -1.61 5.85
N LYS A 99 6.77 -1.70 6.97
CA LYS A 99 6.78 -2.87 7.85
C LYS A 99 5.75 -2.76 8.97
N GLN A 100 5.59 -1.56 9.54
CA GLN A 100 4.64 -1.31 10.61
C GLN A 100 4.02 0.07 10.51
N LEU A 101 2.71 0.15 10.69
CA LEU A 101 1.98 1.41 10.79
C LEU A 101 1.30 1.45 12.17
N ASN A 102 1.29 2.61 12.82
CA ASN A 102 0.51 2.82 14.04
C ASN A 102 -0.35 4.07 13.87
N LEU A 103 -1.66 3.95 14.15
CA LEU A 103 -2.65 5.00 14.01
C LEU A 103 -3.32 5.27 15.36
N THR A 104 -3.29 6.52 15.82
CA THR A 104 -3.75 6.92 17.16
C THR A 104 -4.48 8.28 17.17
N PRO A 105 -5.75 8.34 17.59
CA PRO A 105 -6.76 7.30 17.34
C PRO A 105 -7.03 7.21 15.82
N PRO A 106 -7.79 6.24 15.32
CA PRO A 106 -8.17 6.13 13.92
C PRO A 106 -9.35 7.05 13.57
N MET A 107 -9.35 7.59 12.34
CA MET A 107 -10.22 8.67 11.86
C MET A 107 -11.73 8.41 11.98
N LYS A 108 -12.18 7.16 12.17
CA LYS A 108 -13.59 6.82 12.40
C LYS A 108 -13.75 5.78 13.51
N GLY A 109 -14.27 6.22 14.66
CA GLY A 109 -14.99 5.31 15.58
C GLY A 109 -14.25 4.77 16.80
N GLY A 110 -12.98 5.11 17.01
CA GLY A 110 -12.26 4.84 18.26
C GLY A 110 -10.98 4.02 18.07
N ASP A 111 -10.08 4.19 19.05
CA ASP A 111 -9.18 3.13 19.53
C ASP A 111 -8.00 2.69 18.61
N SER A 112 -6.78 2.56 19.16
CA SER A 112 -5.51 2.49 18.38
C SER A 112 -5.44 1.30 17.41
N LEU A 113 -4.87 1.52 16.22
CA LEU A 113 -4.65 0.47 15.21
C LEU A 113 -3.16 0.31 14.92
N ALA A 114 -2.63 -0.89 15.08
CA ALA A 114 -1.32 -1.27 14.55
C ALA A 114 -1.49 -2.20 13.34
N VAL A 115 -0.73 -1.95 12.29
CA VAL A 115 -0.67 -2.79 11.08
C VAL A 115 0.75 -3.30 10.93
N LYS A 116 0.91 -4.59 10.63
CA LYS A 116 2.21 -5.21 10.35
C LYS A 116 2.13 -5.97 9.04
N ASN A 117 3.14 -5.79 8.20
CA ASN A 117 3.24 -6.49 6.92
C ASN A 117 4.39 -7.49 6.98
N LEU A 118 4.17 -8.68 6.43
CA LEU A 118 5.21 -9.66 6.13
C LEU A 118 5.34 -9.79 4.62
N TYR A 119 6.57 -9.73 4.14
CA TYR A 119 6.89 -9.80 2.72
C TYR A 119 7.48 -11.17 2.36
N GLU A 120 7.11 -11.69 1.19
CA GLU A 120 7.79 -12.80 0.52
C GLU A 120 8.29 -12.31 -0.83
N GLY A 121 9.59 -12.07 -0.97
CA GLY A 121 10.09 -11.36 -2.14
C GLY A 121 9.62 -9.90 -2.14
N ASP A 122 9.05 -9.41 -3.24
CA ASP A 122 8.59 -8.03 -3.41
C ASP A 122 7.12 -7.80 -2.98
N ARG A 123 6.41 -8.86 -2.56
CA ARG A 123 4.97 -8.81 -2.28
C ARG A 123 4.65 -8.91 -0.80
N VAL A 124 3.55 -8.27 -0.38
CA VAL A 124 2.95 -8.48 0.94
C VAL A 124 2.27 -9.85 0.95
N ALA A 125 2.86 -10.83 1.64
CA ALA A 125 2.27 -12.17 1.80
C ALA A 125 1.24 -12.22 2.93
N GLU A 126 1.41 -11.36 3.94
CA GLU A 126 0.51 -11.28 5.08
C GLU A 126 0.40 -9.86 5.63
N THR A 127 -0.81 -9.48 6.05
CA THR A 127 -1.03 -8.32 6.90
C THR A 127 -1.65 -8.75 8.22
N THR A 128 -1.11 -8.27 9.35
CA THR A 128 -1.74 -8.36 10.66
C THR A 128 -2.24 -6.99 11.11
N TYR A 129 -3.51 -6.91 11.47
CA TYR A 129 -4.11 -5.75 12.13
C TYR A 129 -4.28 -6.07 13.62
N VAL A 130 -3.87 -5.15 14.50
CA VAL A 130 -4.09 -5.25 15.94
C VAL A 130 -4.91 -4.03 16.36
N VAL A 131 -6.14 -4.29 16.80
CA VAL A 131 -7.07 -3.27 17.28
C VAL A 131 -7.02 -3.25 18.80
N ASP A 132 -6.56 -2.14 19.37
CA ASP A 132 -6.40 -1.90 20.82
C ASP A 132 -5.53 -2.89 21.61
N GLY A 133 -4.69 -3.65 20.91
CA GLY A 133 -3.99 -4.78 21.53
C GLY A 133 -4.92 -5.91 22.00
N LYS A 134 -6.19 -5.93 21.55
CA LYS A 134 -7.21 -6.91 21.99
C LYS A 134 -7.62 -7.88 20.88
N THR A 135 -7.80 -7.36 19.67
CA THR A 135 -8.28 -8.14 18.53
C THR A 135 -7.19 -8.15 17.46
N GLU A 136 -6.76 -9.34 17.08
CA GLU A 136 -5.81 -9.56 16.00
C GLU A 136 -6.56 -10.08 14.77
N ILE A 137 -6.38 -9.43 13.63
CA ILE A 137 -6.91 -9.86 12.34
C ILE A 137 -5.71 -10.17 11.46
N ARG A 138 -5.51 -11.43 11.14
CA ARG A 138 -4.43 -11.91 10.28
C ARG A 138 -4.99 -12.22 8.89
N CYS A 139 -4.45 -11.60 7.86
CA CYS A 139 -4.84 -11.80 6.47
C CYS A 139 -3.66 -12.40 5.70
N LEU A 140 -3.80 -13.66 5.26
CA LEU A 140 -2.87 -14.31 4.35
C LEU A 140 -3.34 -14.11 2.90
N TYR A 141 -2.41 -13.79 2.00
CA TYR A 141 -2.70 -13.49 0.61
C TYR A 141 -2.19 -14.57 -0.34
N SER A 142 -3.03 -14.97 -1.30
CA SER A 142 -2.70 -15.97 -2.32
C SER A 142 -3.36 -15.65 -3.66
N ASP A 143 -2.97 -16.38 -4.70
CA ASP A 143 -3.63 -16.38 -6.01
C ASP A 143 -3.76 -14.97 -6.64
N GLU A 144 -2.69 -14.18 -6.55
CA GLU A 144 -2.68 -12.80 -7.03
C GLU A 144 -2.70 -12.73 -8.56
N LYS A 145 -3.63 -11.94 -9.11
CA LYS A 145 -3.56 -11.44 -10.48
C LYS A 145 -2.98 -10.04 -10.47
N ARG A 146 -2.04 -9.76 -11.37
CA ARG A 146 -1.32 -8.49 -11.46
C ARG A 146 -1.56 -7.80 -12.79
N ASP A 147 -1.52 -6.48 -12.77
CA ASP A 147 -1.51 -5.67 -13.99
C ASP A 147 -0.08 -5.49 -14.55
N ALA A 148 0.04 -4.71 -15.63
CA ALA A 148 1.32 -4.47 -16.31
C ALA A 148 2.35 -3.71 -15.46
N HIS A 149 1.92 -3.03 -14.39
CA HIS A 149 2.81 -2.34 -13.45
C HIS A 149 3.22 -3.24 -12.28
N GLY A 150 2.81 -4.51 -12.29
CA GLY A 150 3.11 -5.46 -11.22
C GLY A 150 2.19 -5.32 -10.01
N ASN A 151 1.18 -4.43 -10.04
CA ASN A 151 0.24 -4.25 -8.94
C ASN A 151 -0.83 -5.32 -8.97
N TRP A 152 -1.16 -5.90 -7.81
CA TRP A 152 -2.27 -6.86 -7.77
C TRP A 152 -3.61 -6.15 -7.98
N THR A 153 -4.46 -6.76 -8.80
CA THR A 153 -5.82 -6.32 -9.12
C THR A 153 -6.88 -7.25 -8.55
N GLU A 154 -6.50 -8.49 -8.27
CA GLU A 154 -7.32 -9.50 -7.60
C GLU A 154 -6.42 -10.39 -6.76
N ARG A 155 -6.87 -10.78 -5.56
CA ARG A 155 -6.19 -11.78 -4.74
C ARG A 155 -7.17 -12.51 -3.84
N ARG A 156 -6.82 -13.72 -3.44
CA ARG A 156 -7.54 -14.47 -2.41
C ARG A 156 -7.00 -14.09 -1.04
N VAL A 157 -7.91 -13.97 -0.08
CA VAL A 157 -7.58 -13.68 1.32
C VAL A 157 -8.10 -14.80 2.20
N SER A 158 -7.23 -15.31 3.07
CA SER A 158 -7.61 -16.10 4.24
C SER A 158 -7.47 -15.21 5.46
N GLU A 159 -8.60 -14.80 6.04
CA GLU A 159 -8.67 -13.93 7.21
C GLU A 159 -8.97 -14.76 8.46
N THR A 160 -8.11 -14.63 9.48
CA THR A 160 -8.32 -15.18 10.82
C THR A 160 -8.42 -14.02 11.81
N VAL A 161 -9.58 -13.91 12.45
CA VAL A 161 -9.83 -13.01 13.56
C VAL A 161 -9.62 -13.79 14.86
N LYS A 162 -8.69 -13.32 15.69
CA LYS A 162 -8.46 -13.79 17.04
C LYS A 162 -8.82 -12.66 18.00
N ASP A 163 -9.92 -12.85 18.72
CA ASP A 163 -10.38 -11.91 19.72
C ASP A 163 -9.99 -12.39 21.13
N ARG A 164 -9.93 -11.47 22.09
CA ARG A 164 -9.76 -11.81 23.51
C ARG A 164 -10.88 -12.72 24.00
N ASP A 165 -12.10 -12.55 23.49
CA ASP A 165 -13.21 -13.47 23.66
C ASP A 165 -13.17 -14.56 22.56
N PRO A 166 -12.82 -15.82 22.89
CA PRO A 166 -12.68 -16.87 21.88
C PRO A 166 -13.96 -17.13 21.07
N SER A 167 -15.13 -16.85 21.64
CA SER A 167 -16.42 -17.03 20.95
C SER A 167 -16.62 -16.08 19.76
N LYS A 168 -15.82 -15.02 19.69
CA LYS A 168 -15.81 -14.03 18.60
C LYS A 168 -14.68 -14.25 17.60
N SER A 169 -13.83 -15.25 17.84
CA SER A 169 -12.78 -15.62 16.89
C SER A 169 -13.39 -16.37 15.70
N ALA A 170 -12.94 -16.07 14.49
CA ALA A 170 -13.48 -16.65 13.28
C ALA A 170 -12.41 -16.71 12.18
N THR A 171 -12.55 -17.68 11.28
CA THR A 171 -11.76 -17.73 10.05
C THR A 171 -12.70 -17.70 8.86
N ARG A 172 -12.37 -16.90 7.85
CA ARG A 172 -13.12 -16.83 6.59
C ARG A 172 -12.17 -16.60 5.43
N SER A 173 -12.67 -16.86 4.23
CA SER A 173 -11.95 -16.56 2.99
C SER A 173 -12.84 -15.78 2.04
N TYR A 174 -12.23 -14.86 1.30
CA TYR A 174 -12.91 -14.04 0.31
C TYR A 174 -11.90 -13.55 -0.74
N THR A 175 -12.41 -12.97 -1.82
CA THR A 175 -11.59 -12.34 -2.86
C THR A 175 -11.56 -10.84 -2.62
N GLU A 176 -10.36 -10.25 -2.66
CA GLU A 176 -10.17 -8.80 -2.76
C GLU A 176 -9.91 -8.41 -4.19
N THR A 177 -10.42 -7.25 -4.59
CA THR A 177 -10.11 -6.65 -5.88
C THR A 177 -9.69 -5.19 -5.73
N ARG A 178 -8.93 -4.70 -6.71
CA ARG A 178 -8.55 -3.31 -6.84
C ARG A 178 -8.89 -2.80 -8.24
N LYS A 179 -9.44 -1.59 -8.29
CA LYS A 179 -9.42 -0.77 -9.49
C LYS A 179 -8.33 0.28 -9.32
N ILE A 180 -7.37 0.30 -10.24
CA ILE A 180 -6.24 1.22 -10.23
C ILE A 180 -6.35 2.10 -11.48
N GLU A 181 -6.22 3.41 -11.28
CA GLU A 181 -6.15 4.41 -12.34
C GLU A 181 -4.75 5.03 -12.25
N TYR A 182 -4.04 5.06 -13.38
CA TYR A 182 -2.69 5.62 -13.48
C TYR A 182 -2.76 7.01 -14.09
N PHE A 183 -1.79 7.87 -13.79
CA PHE A 183 -1.52 9.04 -14.62
C PHE A 183 -1.06 8.52 -15.98
N ASP A 184 -1.65 9.03 -17.06
CA ASP A 184 -1.51 8.50 -18.41
C ASP A 184 -0.06 8.10 -18.71
N ALA A 185 0.14 6.81 -19.01
CA ALA A 185 1.37 6.32 -19.60
C ALA A 185 1.39 6.68 -21.10
N GLU A 186 1.24 7.96 -21.42
CA GLU A 186 1.51 8.46 -22.76
C GLU A 186 2.64 9.48 -22.63
N HIS A 187 3.86 9.05 -22.95
CA HIS A 187 4.61 9.42 -24.17
C HIS A 187 5.94 8.64 -24.20
#